data_AF-A0A8T4V153-F1
#
_entry.id   AF-A0A8T4V153-F1
#
_cell.length_a   1.000
_cell.length_b   1.000
_cell.length_c   1.000
_cell.angle_alpha   90.00
_cell.angle_beta   90.00
_cell.angle_gamma   90.00
#
_symmetry.space_group_name_H-M   'P 1'
#
loop_
_entity.id
_entity.type
_entity.pdbx_description
1 polymer ?
#
loop_
_entity_poly.entity_id
_entity_poly.type
_entity_poly.pdbx_seq_one_letter_code
_entity_poly.pdbx_strand_id
1 'polypeptide(L)' 'MMGSYGPGFGMMSYWPFGGWNILFWIIVILILAYFFIKYFKDGNLNLGSDSLEILKKRYAKGEITKKEFEQMKKDLRE' A
#
# COMPACT_ATOMS: atom_id res chain seq x y z
N MET A 1 45.85 -17.54 25.87
CA MET A 1 44.78 -18.26 26.59
C MET A 1 43.72 -17.26 26.99
N MET A 2 42.45 -17.67 26.87
CA MET A 2 41.22 -17.03 27.34
C MET A 2 40.72 -15.80 26.56
N GLY A 3 39.76 -16.08 25.66
CA GLY A 3 38.83 -15.07 25.17
C GLY A 3 37.82 -14.65 26.22
N SER A 4 37.11 -13.56 25.93
CA SER A 4 35.79 -13.34 26.50
C SER A 4 34.87 -12.84 25.40
N TYR A 5 33.73 -13.51 25.35
CA TYR A 5 32.63 -13.36 24.42
C TYR A 5 31.95 -12.00 24.62
N GLY A 6 31.28 -11.48 23.59
CA GLY A 6 30.26 -10.43 23.73
C GLY A 6 29.11 -10.87 24.65
N PRO A 7 28.00 -10.12 24.82
CA PRO A 7 27.49 -9.06 23.94
C PRO A 7 27.09 -7.78 24.72
N GLY A 8 27.00 -6.65 24.02
CA GLY A 8 26.69 -5.37 24.68
C GLY A 8 25.96 -4.36 23.82
N PHE A 9 25.00 -4.81 23.00
CA PHE A 9 23.86 -3.96 22.60
C PHE A 9 23.00 -3.68 23.84
N GLY A 10 23.58 -3.03 24.85
CA GLY A 10 22.89 -2.52 26.02
C GLY A 10 22.39 -1.12 25.67
N MET A 11 21.11 -0.92 25.39
CA MET A 11 20.12 -0.74 26.46
C MET A 11 20.61 0.25 27.55
N MET A 12 21.19 1.39 27.16
CA MET A 12 21.57 2.43 28.13
C MET A 12 21.39 3.86 27.58
N SER A 13 20.22 4.16 27.00
CA SER A 13 19.78 5.57 26.85
C SER A 13 18.27 5.75 26.58
N TYR A 14 17.42 4.80 26.99
CA TYR A 14 15.98 5.10 27.12
C TYR A 14 15.76 5.77 28.47
N TRP A 15 16.21 7.02 28.52
CA TRP A 15 15.96 8.03 29.53
C TRP A 15 14.48 8.04 29.95
N PRO A 16 14.14 8.28 31.23
CA PRO A 16 12.78 8.14 31.80
C PRO A 16 11.70 9.08 31.21
N PHE A 17 12.00 9.81 30.14
CA PHE A 17 11.07 10.64 29.36
C PHE A 17 10.82 10.11 27.92
N GLY A 18 11.39 8.96 27.54
CA GLY A 18 11.31 8.39 26.18
C GLY A 18 9.99 7.70 25.81
N GLY A 19 9.13 7.38 26.78
CA GLY A 19 7.88 6.66 26.53
C GLY A 19 6.74 7.53 25.99
N TRP A 20 6.65 8.80 26.43
CA TRP A 20 5.60 9.71 25.97
C TRP A 20 5.79 10.14 24.51
N ASN A 21 7.04 10.29 24.09
CA ASN A 21 7.40 10.61 22.71
C ASN A 21 7.02 9.46 21.77
N ILE A 22 7.23 8.21 22.18
CA ILE A 22 6.87 7.02 21.41
C ILE A 22 5.37 6.90 21.19
N LEU A 23 4.54 7.16 22.21
CA LEU A 23 3.09 7.14 22.06
C LEU A 23 2.60 8.20 21.07
N PHE A 24 3.18 9.41 21.12
CA PHE A 24 2.90 10.46 20.15
C PHE A 24 3.25 10.03 18.72
N TRP A 25 4.43 9.46 18.50
CA TRP A 25 4.83 8.97 17.17
C TRP A 25 3.96 7.82 16.67
N ILE A 26 3.53 6.89 17.54
CA ILE A 26 2.60 5.82 17.17
C ILE A 26 1.28 6.41 16.64
N ILE A 27 0.71 7.39 17.34
CA ILE A 27 -0.54 8.04 16.92
C ILE A 27 -0.36 8.75 15.57
N VAL A 28 0.75 9.48 15.37
CA VAL A 28 1.06 10.15 14.10
C VAL A 28 1.17 9.15 12.95
N ILE A 29 1.86 8.02 13.16
CA ILE A 29 2.00 6.97 12.14
C ILE A 29 0.64 6.35 11.81
N LEU A 30 -0.23 6.11 12.80
CA LEU A 30 -1.57 5.57 12.56
C LEU A 30 -2.44 6.53 11.76
N ILE A 31 -2.38 7.83 12.04
CA ILE A 31 -3.11 8.85 11.25
C ILE A 31 -2.58 8.87 9.82
N LEU A 32 -1.26 8.92 9.64
CA LEU A 32 -0.64 8.89 8.32
C LEU A 32 -1.06 7.62 7.56
N ALA A 33 -0.96 6.45 8.18
CA ALA A 33 -1.37 5.18 7.57
C ALA A 33 -2.86 5.17 7.19
N TYR A 34 -3.75 5.68 8.04
CA TYR A 34 -5.18 5.80 7.73
C TYR A 34 -5.43 6.71 6.52
N PHE A 35 -4.77 7.87 6.47
CA PHE A 35 -4.85 8.78 5.33
C PHE A 35 -4.28 8.12 4.07
N PHE A 36 -3.11 7.50 4.14
CA PHE A 36 -2.52 6.77 3.01
C PHE A 36 -3.48 5.70 2.49
N ILE A 37 -4.05 4.86 3.35
CA ILE A 37 -5.02 3.84 2.93
C ILE A 37 -6.27 4.50 2.33
N LYS A 38 -6.82 5.55 2.93
CA LYS A 38 -8.02 6.22 2.43
C LYS A 38 -7.82 6.84 1.05
N TYR A 39 -6.70 7.53 0.83
CA TYR A 39 -6.39 8.19 -0.43
C TYR A 39 -5.86 7.23 -1.50
N PHE A 40 -5.14 6.17 -1.12
CA PHE A 40 -4.73 5.10 -2.04
C PHE A 40 -5.83 4.07 -2.31
N LYS A 41 -6.93 4.04 -1.56
CA LYS A 41 -8.09 3.20 -1.92
C LYS A 41 -8.90 3.78 -3.08
N ASP A 42 -8.80 5.09 -3.33
CA ASP A 42 -9.38 5.74 -4.51
C ASP A 42 -8.43 5.67 -5.72
N GLY A 43 -7.12 5.54 -5.47
CA GLY A 43 -6.12 5.21 -6.48
C GLY A 43 -6.05 3.71 -6.68
N ASN A 44 -6.98 3.18 -7.48
CA ASN A 44 -7.07 1.78 -7.92
C ASN A 44 -5.72 1.25 -8.44
N LEU A 45 -4.78 0.90 -7.55
CA LEU A 45 -3.51 0.22 -7.86
C LEU A 45 -3.77 -1.27 -8.08
N ASN A 46 -4.83 -1.58 -8.81
CA ASN A 46 -5.06 -2.88 -9.37
C ASN A 46 -4.73 -2.77 -10.86
N LEU A 47 -3.45 -2.91 -11.20
CA LEU A 47 -3.00 -2.93 -12.61
C LEU A 47 -3.76 -3.99 -13.44
N GLY A 48 -4.35 -5.03 -12.81
CA GLY A 48 -5.24 -5.99 -13.45
C GLY A 48 -6.72 -5.55 -13.57
N SER A 49 -7.21 -4.68 -12.68
CA SER A 49 -8.56 -4.09 -12.76
C SER A 49 -8.62 -2.94 -13.77
N ASP A 50 -7.53 -2.18 -13.91
CA ASP A 50 -7.46 -0.98 -14.73
C ASP A 50 -7.79 -1.27 -16.20
N SER A 51 -7.22 -2.32 -16.79
CA SER A 51 -7.47 -2.66 -18.19
C SER A 51 -8.95 -2.94 -18.47
N LEU A 52 -9.63 -3.64 -17.56
CA LEU A 52 -11.04 -3.98 -17.67
C LEU A 52 -11.96 -2.80 -17.33
N GLU A 53 -11.59 -1.96 -16.37
CA GLU A 53 -12.29 -0.70 -16.05
C GLU A 53 -12.18 0.32 -17.18
N ILE A 54 -11.00 0.47 -17.78
CA ILE A 54 -10.78 1.31 -18.97
C ILE A 54 -11.66 0.83 -20.11
N LEU A 55 -11.71 -0.49 -20.35
CA LEU A 55 -12.58 -1.09 -21.37
C LEU A 55 -14.06 -0.77 -21.12
N LYS A 56 -14.53 -0.97 -19.88
CA LYS A 56 -15.92 -0.64 -19.48
C LYS A 56 -16.23 0.83 -19.67
N LYS A 57 -15.30 1.73 -19.33
CA LYS A 57 -15.47 3.18 -19.47
C LYS A 57 -15.61 3.59 -20.94
N ARG A 58 -14.85 2.99 -21.86
CA ARG A 58 -14.95 3.24 -23.30
C ARG A 58 -16.25 2.67 -23.89
N TYR A 59 -16.68 1.50 -23.43
CA TYR A 59 -17.96 0.92 -23.82
C TYR A 59 -19.14 1.79 -23.37
N ALA A 60 -19.11 2.29 -22.13
CA ALA A 60 -20.14 3.18 -21.59
C ALA A 60 -20.20 4.53 -22.31
N LYS A 61 -19.06 5.03 -22.81
CA LYS A 61 -19.00 6.21 -23.69
C LYS A 61 -19.46 5.94 -25.12
N GLY A 62 -19.64 4.68 -25.50
CA GLY A 62 -19.96 4.28 -26.88
C GLY A 62 -18.78 4.38 -27.85
N GLU A 63 -17.56 4.52 -27.34
CA GLU A 63 -16.33 4.58 -28.15
C GLU A 63 -15.97 3.20 -28.76
N ILE A 64 -16.46 2.11 -28.15
CA ILE A 64 -16.27 0.73 -28.62
C ILE A 64 -17.60 -0.02 -28.64
N THR A 65 -17.73 -0.97 -29.57
CA THR A 65 -18.91 -1.82 -29.70
C THR A 65 -18.88 -2.99 -28.71
N LYS A 66 -20.04 -3.62 -28.49
CA LYS A 66 -20.14 -4.83 -27.63
C LYS A 66 -19.24 -5.97 -28.12
N LYS A 67 -19.03 -6.09 -29.43
CA LYS A 67 -18.16 -7.13 -30.02
C LYS A 67 -16.70 -6.90 -29.64
N GLU A 68 -16.21 -5.68 -29.78
CA GLU A 68 -14.83 -5.30 -29.43
C GLU A 68 -14.58 -5.42 -27.92
N PHE A 69 -15.57 -5.05 -27.10
CA PHE A 69 -15.49 -5.21 -25.65
C PHE A 69 -15.33 -6.69 -25.23
N GLU A 70 -16.14 -7.60 -25.78
CA GLU A 70 -16.05 -9.03 -25.42
C GLU A 70 -14.75 -9.68 -25.93
N GLN A 71 -14.23 -9.27 -27.09
CA GLN A 71 -12.95 -9.76 -27.60
C GLN A 71 -11.80 -9.35 -26.67
N MET A 72 -11.64 -8.05 -26.40
CA MET A 72 -10.57 -7.55 -25.54
C MET A 72 -10.68 -8.07 -24.09
N LYS A 73 -11.90 -8.27 -23.59
CA LYS A 73 -12.14 -8.87 -22.26
C LYS A 73 -11.70 -10.33 -22.20
N LYS A 74 -11.81 -11.07 -23.30
CA LYS A 74 -11.31 -12.44 -23.41
C LYS A 74 -9.79 -12.45 -23.48
N ASP A 75 -9.22 -11.57 -24.29
CA ASP A 75 -7.76 -11.42 -24.45
C ASP A 75 -7.07 -10.99 -23.13
N LEU A 76 -7.75 -10.21 -22.28
CA LEU A 76 -7.24 -9.80 -20.95
C LEU A 76 -7.35 -10.90 -19.86
N ARG A 77 -8.02 -12.02 -20.16
CA ARG A 77 -8.22 -13.16 -19.23
C ARG A 77 -7.42 -14.40 -19.61
N GLU A 78 -6.86 -14.46 -20.82
CA GLU A 78 -5.85 -15.43 -21.26
C GLU A 78 -4.44 -14.98 -20.89
#